data_AF-B1ZSM7-F1
#
_entry.id   AF-B1ZSM7-F1
#
_cell.length_a   1.000
_cell.length_b   1.000
_cell.length_c   1.000
_cell.angle_alpha   90.00
_cell.angle_beta   90.00
_cell.angle_gamma   90.00
#
_symmetry.space_group_name_H-M   'P 1'
#
loop_
_entity.id
_entity.type
_entity.pdbx_description
1 polymer ?
#
loop_
_entity_poly.entity_id
_entity_poly.type
_entity_poly.pdbx_seq_one_letter_code
_entity_poly.pdbx_strand_id
1 'polypeptide(L)'
;MSAALEQTAAPAPRGGWLRWWPVMAAAVLIGLGAWGTAHWLEYRALARIQQSLPPLPALGQRPAVLGERLAQARAAALAGDRVIEHAAELGRLFHANGFHREAQVCWEALRSAQPRVARWSYYLADLRRTAGDQAGYVALLEETVARAPDYSPAWLQLAGVRFKSGEIDAAASAYQRRLALLPGDSYARLGLARVALHHQRTAEARDLIEQIVREDPKFPTSHNLYAEMLAADGNRDGARQQRWLARQAGRFREADDPWLTELNAWCFDPDRLFMLGTIDFQTERHQEARAFYEKAVQLAPEDAEAHALLGDLYLKQGDPARARDALEHSLRMPRPGKPPAMLFVNLSQAYRELHDSAQALAIVERGLREASVSFDLHNAHGIALADLGRHEEAIAAYRRGLATQRGNAEINFNLAISLLVLGRGDEAHAHLKQSLTLQPTFPKALALLGRMEMSAGLWREAEQYLRPLYEAFPEAPDSHQLLAEWELRAGSAASEQNDAAAAEGHFRAGLALAPEQPDLNLQLGVLLVTLGRAADAVPPFETYRRVRPEDPSGALFLGQTYAQLGRIPDARRVLAEGEQLATRAGNATTAQHCREILSQL
;
A
#
# COMPACT_ATOMS: atom_id res chain seq x y z
N MET A 1 -47.36 -59.08 42.84
CA MET A 1 -48.62 -59.82 43.12
C MET A 1 -49.54 -58.91 43.91
N SER A 2 -50.85 -58.93 43.62
CA SER A 2 -51.97 -58.69 44.54
C SER A 2 -51.97 -57.46 45.47
N ALA A 3 -53.05 -56.67 45.38
CA ALA A 3 -53.86 -56.04 46.45
C ALA A 3 -54.41 -54.69 45.93
N ALA A 4 -55.71 -54.58 45.67
CA ALA A 4 -56.72 -53.97 46.56
C ALA A 4 -56.41 -52.48 46.83
N LEU A 5 -57.27 -51.52 46.50
CA LEU A 5 -58.43 -51.12 47.32
C LEU A 5 -59.21 -49.97 46.64
N GLU A 6 -60.53 -50.03 46.79
CA GLU A 6 -61.49 -48.93 46.98
C GLU A 6 -61.57 -47.76 45.97
N GLN A 7 -62.64 -47.78 45.18
CA GLN A 7 -63.25 -46.60 44.57
C GLN A 7 -64.59 -46.31 45.25
N THR A 8 -64.80 -45.10 45.76
CA THR A 8 -66.07 -44.36 45.61
C THR A 8 -65.89 -42.84 45.79
N ALA A 9 -66.09 -42.13 44.68
CA ALA A 9 -66.55 -40.74 44.51
C ALA A 9 -65.70 -39.57 45.09
N ALA A 10 -64.77 -39.06 44.27
CA ALA A 10 -64.21 -37.71 44.42
C ALA A 10 -65.23 -36.64 43.94
N PRO A 11 -65.36 -35.48 44.63
CA PRO A 11 -66.09 -34.35 44.07
C PRO A 11 -65.32 -33.79 42.86
N ALA A 12 -66.02 -33.58 41.74
CA ALA A 12 -65.46 -32.95 40.55
C ALA A 12 -64.76 -31.62 40.88
N PRO A 13 -63.59 -31.30 40.29
CA PRO A 13 -62.95 -30.00 40.50
C PRO A 13 -63.83 -28.90 39.87
N ARG A 14 -64.72 -28.31 40.67
CA ARG A 14 -65.54 -27.17 40.25
C ARG A 14 -64.65 -25.91 40.17
N GLY A 15 -64.26 -25.56 38.95
CA GLY A 15 -64.21 -24.15 38.52
C GLY A 15 -62.96 -23.34 38.84
N GLY A 16 -61.75 -23.91 38.75
CA GLY A 16 -60.52 -23.10 38.78
C GLY A 16 -60.38 -22.12 37.60
N TRP A 17 -60.89 -22.49 36.41
CA TRP A 17 -60.76 -21.70 35.18
C TRP A 17 -61.62 -20.42 35.16
N LEU A 18 -62.78 -20.40 35.83
CA LEU A 18 -63.62 -19.19 35.89
C LEU A 18 -63.01 -18.06 36.72
N ARG A 19 -62.12 -18.38 37.68
CA ARG A 19 -61.48 -17.39 38.56
C ARG A 19 -60.38 -16.59 37.85
N TRP A 20 -59.76 -17.18 36.83
CA TRP A 20 -58.71 -16.55 36.01
C TRP A 20 -59.26 -15.94 34.71
N TRP A 21 -60.51 -16.26 34.31
CA TRP A 21 -61.18 -15.69 33.14
C TRP A 21 -61.16 -14.16 33.07
N PRO A 22 -61.51 -13.39 34.13
CA PRO A 22 -61.46 -11.92 34.07
C PRO A 22 -60.02 -11.39 33.92
N VAL A 23 -59.03 -12.07 34.50
CA VAL A 23 -57.60 -11.71 34.39
C VAL A 23 -57.09 -11.98 32.97
N MET A 24 -57.45 -13.14 32.39
CA MET A 24 -57.12 -13.49 31.00
C MET A 24 -57.82 -12.58 29.99
N ALA A 25 -59.10 -12.25 30.21
CA ALA A 25 -59.84 -11.32 29.36
C ALA A 25 -59.25 -9.90 29.42
N ALA A 26 -58.87 -9.43 30.61
CA ALA A 26 -58.18 -8.15 30.77
C ALA A 26 -56.81 -8.15 30.07
N ALA A 27 -56.03 -9.23 30.18
CA ALA A 27 -54.74 -9.36 29.47
C ALA A 27 -54.91 -9.35 27.94
N VAL A 28 -55.95 -10.00 27.41
CA VAL A 28 -56.26 -9.97 25.96
C VAL A 28 -56.68 -8.57 25.51
N LEU A 29 -57.52 -7.87 26.28
CA LEU A 29 -57.94 -6.50 25.95
C LEU A 29 -56.78 -5.50 26.01
N ILE A 30 -55.90 -5.62 27.01
CA ILE A 30 -54.66 -4.84 27.09
C ILE A 30 -53.75 -5.17 25.91
N GLY A 31 -53.62 -6.45 25.55
CA GLY A 31 -52.86 -6.90 24.39
C GLY A 31 -53.38 -6.34 23.07
N LEU A 32 -54.69 -6.38 22.84
CA LEU A 32 -55.35 -5.82 21.65
C LEU A 32 -55.24 -4.28 21.61
N GLY A 33 -55.36 -3.61 22.75
CA GLY A 33 -55.16 -2.17 22.86
C GLY A 33 -53.71 -1.76 22.56
N ALA A 34 -52.74 -2.47 23.13
CA ALA A 34 -51.31 -2.26 22.87
C ALA A 34 -50.95 -2.54 21.39
N TRP A 35 -51.51 -3.60 20.81
CA TRP A 35 -51.35 -3.92 19.39
C TRP A 35 -51.96 -2.84 18.48
N GLY A 36 -53.21 -2.43 18.75
CA GLY A 36 -53.90 -1.39 17.96
C GLY A 36 -53.20 -0.03 18.04
N THR A 37 -52.72 0.35 19.22
CA THR A 37 -51.93 1.60 19.41
C THR A 37 -50.58 1.53 18.71
N ALA A 38 -49.85 0.41 18.82
CA ALA A 38 -48.59 0.21 18.11
C ALA A 38 -48.78 0.29 16.58
N HIS A 39 -49.80 -0.40 16.06
CA HIS A 39 -50.09 -0.40 14.62
C HIS A 39 -50.53 0.98 14.11
N TRP A 40 -51.30 1.73 14.91
CA TRP A 40 -51.69 3.10 14.57
C TRP A 40 -50.50 4.08 14.59
N LEU A 41 -49.59 3.93 15.56
CA LEU A 41 -48.35 4.72 15.61
C LEU A 41 -47.45 4.43 14.41
N GLU A 42 -47.32 3.16 14.02
CA GLU A 42 -46.61 2.71 12.84
C GLU A 42 -47.22 3.30 11.57
N TYR A 43 -48.54 3.15 11.37
CA TYR A 43 -49.27 3.76 10.25
C TYR A 43 -49.03 5.28 10.18
N ARG A 44 -49.11 5.99 11.31
CA ARG A 44 -48.82 7.43 11.38
C ARG A 44 -47.36 7.78 11.08
N ALA A 45 -46.41 6.91 11.40
CA ALA A 45 -45.01 7.10 11.07
C ALA A 45 -44.79 6.93 9.56
N LEU A 46 -45.37 5.90 8.95
CA LEU A 46 -45.33 5.67 7.50
C LEU A 46 -45.96 6.83 6.72
N ALA A 47 -47.16 7.27 7.13
CA ALA A 47 -47.83 8.41 6.51
C ALA A 47 -47.00 9.71 6.60
N ARG A 48 -46.31 9.93 7.73
CA ARG A 48 -45.40 11.08 7.89
C ARG A 48 -44.21 11.00 6.94
N ILE A 49 -43.59 9.82 6.79
CA ILE A 49 -42.50 9.63 5.82
C ILE A 49 -42.98 10.04 4.43
N GLN A 50 -44.11 9.49 3.98
CA GLN A 50 -44.68 9.77 2.65
C GLN A 50 -44.94 11.26 2.41
N GLN A 51 -45.49 11.96 3.40
CA GLN A 51 -45.76 13.39 3.33
C GLN A 51 -44.49 14.24 3.30
N SER A 52 -43.42 13.77 3.95
CA SER A 52 -42.14 14.47 4.01
C SER A 52 -41.22 14.23 2.80
N LEU A 53 -41.52 13.25 1.93
CA LEU A 53 -40.61 12.89 0.85
C LEU A 53 -40.31 14.10 -0.06
N PRO A 54 -39.02 14.46 -0.26
CA PRO A 54 -38.65 15.67 -0.98
C PRO A 54 -38.95 15.53 -2.48
N PRO A 55 -39.37 16.61 -3.16
CA PRO A 55 -39.62 16.58 -4.61
C PRO A 55 -38.36 16.17 -5.37
N LEU A 56 -38.54 15.67 -6.59
CA LEU A 56 -37.39 15.30 -7.43
C LEU A 56 -36.63 16.58 -7.84
N PRO A 57 -35.31 16.63 -7.62
CA PRO A 57 -34.49 17.78 -7.98
C PRO A 57 -34.25 17.84 -9.49
N ALA A 58 -33.82 18.99 -9.98
CA ALA A 58 -33.33 19.12 -11.35
C ALA A 58 -32.01 18.33 -11.50
N LEU A 59 -31.93 17.50 -12.54
CA LEU A 59 -30.80 16.60 -12.74
C LEU A 59 -29.60 17.24 -13.46
N GLY A 60 -29.79 18.39 -14.13
CA GLY A 60 -28.72 19.04 -14.87
C GLY A 60 -28.11 18.12 -15.93
N GLN A 61 -26.79 17.91 -15.88
CA GLN A 61 -26.04 17.04 -16.80
C GLN A 61 -25.95 15.57 -16.33
N ARG A 62 -26.66 15.20 -15.26
CA ARG A 62 -26.57 13.85 -14.69
C ARG A 62 -27.22 12.79 -15.58
N PRO A 63 -26.76 11.52 -15.53
CA PRO A 63 -27.29 10.46 -16.37
C PRO A 63 -28.79 10.23 -16.17
N ALA A 64 -29.51 9.96 -17.27
CA ALA A 64 -30.96 9.70 -17.26
C ALA A 64 -31.36 8.54 -16.33
N VAL A 65 -30.50 7.52 -16.23
CA VAL A 65 -30.69 6.36 -15.35
C VAL A 65 -30.87 6.78 -13.89
N LEU A 66 -30.17 7.81 -13.42
CA LEU A 66 -30.36 8.34 -12.06
C LEU A 66 -31.77 8.91 -11.88
N GLY A 67 -32.26 9.65 -12.88
CA GLY A 67 -33.61 10.21 -12.88
C GLY A 67 -34.69 9.15 -12.81
N GLU A 68 -34.57 8.09 -13.62
CA GLU A 68 -35.48 6.94 -13.61
C GLU A 68 -35.49 6.26 -12.24
N ARG A 69 -34.32 6.01 -11.65
CA ARG A 69 -34.20 5.38 -10.33
C ARG A 69 -34.81 6.23 -9.22
N LEU A 70 -34.57 7.55 -9.24
CA LEU A 70 -35.17 8.49 -8.29
C LEU A 70 -36.70 8.53 -8.42
N ALA A 71 -37.22 8.56 -9.65
CA ALA A 71 -38.65 8.55 -9.92
C ALA A 71 -39.31 7.24 -9.47
N GLN A 72 -38.69 6.09 -9.78
CA GLN A 72 -39.16 4.77 -9.36
C GLN A 72 -39.19 4.63 -7.83
N ALA A 73 -38.08 4.96 -7.15
CA ALA A 73 -37.99 4.86 -5.69
C ALA A 73 -39.01 5.78 -5.00
N ARG A 74 -39.18 7.02 -5.51
CA ARG A 74 -40.19 7.95 -4.96
C ARG A 74 -41.61 7.45 -5.19
N ALA A 75 -41.94 6.98 -6.39
CA ALA A 75 -43.27 6.46 -6.70
C ALA A 75 -43.61 5.23 -5.84
N ALA A 76 -42.66 4.31 -5.67
CA ALA A 76 -42.81 3.13 -4.81
C ALA A 76 -43.04 3.51 -3.35
N ALA A 77 -42.28 4.47 -2.81
CA ALA A 77 -42.48 4.97 -1.45
C ALA A 77 -43.86 5.63 -1.25
N LEU A 78 -44.39 6.32 -2.27
CA LEU A 78 -45.73 6.94 -2.23
C LEU A 78 -46.86 5.92 -2.39
N ALA A 79 -46.64 4.80 -3.06
CA ALA A 79 -47.64 3.75 -3.26
C ALA A 79 -48.04 3.03 -1.95
N GLY A 80 -47.22 3.14 -0.90
CA GLY A 80 -47.54 2.64 0.45
C GLY A 80 -47.05 1.23 0.76
N ASP A 81 -46.52 0.50 -0.23
CA ASP A 81 -45.80 -0.75 0.02
C ASP A 81 -44.35 -0.45 0.39
N ARG A 82 -43.79 -1.21 1.34
CA ARG A 82 -42.39 -1.10 1.83
C ARG A 82 -41.84 0.33 1.93
N VAL A 83 -42.64 1.26 2.44
CA VAL A 83 -42.33 2.71 2.44
C VAL A 83 -40.95 3.03 3.01
N ILE A 84 -40.54 2.36 4.09
CA ILE A 84 -39.24 2.55 4.73
C ILE A 84 -38.09 2.15 3.80
N GLU A 85 -38.21 1.01 3.12
CA GLU A 85 -37.19 0.49 2.20
C GLU A 85 -36.98 1.49 1.05
N HIS A 86 -38.07 1.91 0.40
CA HIS A 86 -38.03 2.83 -0.73
C HIS A 86 -37.63 4.25 -0.33
N ALA A 87 -38.02 4.73 0.85
CA ALA A 87 -37.53 6.00 1.38
C ALA A 87 -36.02 5.93 1.66
N ALA A 88 -35.51 4.78 2.13
CA ALA A 88 -34.09 4.58 2.33
C ALA A 88 -33.31 4.46 1.01
N GLU A 89 -33.88 3.80 -0.01
CA GLU A 89 -33.34 3.81 -1.37
C GLU A 89 -33.25 5.23 -1.93
N LEU A 90 -34.33 6.01 -1.80
CA LEU A 90 -34.39 7.39 -2.25
C LEU A 90 -33.35 8.25 -1.52
N GLY A 91 -33.22 8.09 -0.20
CA GLY A 91 -32.18 8.75 0.59
C GLY A 91 -30.77 8.38 0.13
N ARG A 92 -30.49 7.09 -0.17
CA ARG A 92 -29.17 6.64 -0.67
C ARG A 92 -28.86 7.27 -2.01
N LEU A 93 -29.82 7.27 -2.94
CA LEU A 93 -29.68 7.91 -4.25
C LEU A 93 -29.42 9.40 -4.11
N PHE A 94 -30.14 10.11 -3.25
CA PHE A 94 -29.87 11.53 -3.03
C PHE A 94 -28.48 11.76 -2.43
N HIS A 95 -28.13 11.03 -1.39
CA HIS A 95 -26.88 11.24 -0.65
C HIS A 95 -25.66 10.90 -1.51
N ALA A 96 -25.65 9.73 -2.15
CA ALA A 96 -24.54 9.27 -2.99
C ALA A 96 -24.34 10.12 -4.26
N ASN A 97 -25.33 10.92 -4.65
CA ASN A 97 -25.29 11.81 -5.81
C ASN A 97 -25.28 13.30 -5.40
N GLY A 98 -24.96 13.65 -4.15
CA GLY A 98 -24.76 15.04 -3.74
C GLY A 98 -26.03 15.90 -3.62
N PHE A 99 -27.22 15.30 -3.65
CA PHE A 99 -28.48 15.98 -3.34
C PHE A 99 -28.67 16.03 -1.81
N HIS A 100 -27.79 16.78 -1.15
CA HIS A 100 -27.63 16.74 0.31
C HIS A 100 -28.89 17.20 1.08
N ARG A 101 -29.64 18.18 0.54
CA ARG A 101 -30.86 18.69 1.19
C ARG A 101 -31.97 17.65 1.17
N GLU A 102 -32.17 17.02 0.02
CA GLU A 102 -33.16 15.98 -0.20
C GLU A 102 -32.81 14.71 0.60
N ALA A 103 -31.52 14.34 0.63
CA ALA A 103 -31.02 13.25 1.45
C ALA A 103 -31.29 13.47 2.94
N GLN A 104 -31.04 14.68 3.45
CA GLN A 104 -31.27 15.04 4.84
C GLN A 104 -32.73 14.79 5.24
N VAL A 105 -33.69 15.22 4.41
CA VAL A 105 -35.12 15.03 4.67
C VAL A 105 -35.47 13.54 4.77
N CYS A 106 -34.93 12.71 3.86
CA CYS A 106 -35.17 11.27 3.88
C CYS A 106 -34.62 10.63 5.17
N TRP A 107 -33.39 10.98 5.56
CA TRP A 107 -32.77 10.42 6.76
C TRP A 107 -33.41 10.91 8.06
N GLU A 108 -33.87 12.16 8.13
CA GLU A 108 -34.62 12.67 9.28
C GLU A 108 -35.95 11.93 9.45
N ALA A 109 -36.69 11.73 8.36
CA ALA A 109 -37.95 10.99 8.37
C ALA A 109 -37.74 9.53 8.83
N LEU A 110 -36.72 8.86 8.28
CA LEU A 110 -36.37 7.48 8.65
C LEU A 110 -35.87 7.37 10.09
N ARG A 111 -35.05 8.31 10.55
CA ARG A 111 -34.59 8.37 11.96
C ARG A 111 -35.77 8.55 12.92
N SER A 112 -36.76 9.36 12.57
CA SER A 112 -37.98 9.54 13.37
C SER A 112 -38.87 8.29 13.40
N ALA A 113 -38.98 7.56 12.30
CA ALA A 113 -39.79 6.34 12.22
C ALA A 113 -39.09 5.10 12.82
N GLN A 114 -37.77 5.02 12.69
CA GLN A 114 -36.94 3.93 13.17
C GLN A 114 -35.80 4.42 14.08
N PRO A 115 -36.13 4.94 15.28
CA PRO A 115 -35.14 5.53 16.18
C PRO A 115 -34.11 4.52 16.71
N ARG A 116 -34.29 3.21 16.51
CA ARG A 116 -33.30 2.19 16.92
C ARG A 116 -32.22 1.94 15.86
N VAL A 117 -32.44 2.35 14.62
CA VAL A 117 -31.49 2.10 13.52
C VAL A 117 -30.44 3.20 13.51
N ALA A 118 -29.22 2.87 13.96
CA ALA A 118 -28.12 3.81 14.08
C ALA A 118 -27.66 4.41 12.73
N ARG A 119 -27.79 3.64 11.64
CA ARG A 119 -27.34 4.01 10.29
C ARG A 119 -27.92 5.34 9.81
N TRP A 120 -29.16 5.67 10.18
CA TRP A 120 -29.81 6.94 9.80
C TRP A 120 -29.13 8.16 10.43
N SER A 121 -28.80 8.06 11.73
CA SER A 121 -28.04 9.10 12.44
C SER A 121 -26.64 9.24 11.86
N TYR A 122 -26.00 8.12 11.48
CA TYR A 122 -24.67 8.14 10.89
C TYR A 122 -24.64 8.82 9.51
N TYR A 123 -25.61 8.55 8.63
CA TYR A 123 -25.70 9.25 7.34
C TYR A 123 -26.01 10.73 7.50
N LEU A 124 -26.83 11.12 8.48
CA LEU A 124 -27.00 12.54 8.82
C LEU A 124 -25.70 13.15 9.33
N ALA A 125 -24.92 12.42 10.12
CA ALA A 125 -23.62 12.87 10.62
C ALA A 125 -22.70 13.18 9.45
N ASP A 126 -22.62 12.30 8.45
CA ASP A 126 -21.82 12.54 7.24
C ASP A 126 -22.26 13.79 6.48
N LEU A 127 -23.57 14.02 6.34
CA LEU A 127 -24.10 15.27 5.76
C LEU A 127 -23.68 16.51 6.57
N ARG A 128 -23.77 16.48 7.91
CA ARG A 128 -23.33 17.59 8.77
C ARG A 128 -21.83 17.84 8.66
N ARG A 129 -21.02 16.78 8.58
CA ARG A 129 -19.58 16.85 8.35
C ARG A 129 -19.27 17.61 7.06
N THR A 130 -19.93 17.27 5.95
CA THR A 130 -19.74 17.96 4.66
C THR A 130 -20.21 19.42 4.68
N ALA A 131 -21.24 19.73 5.48
CA ALA A 131 -21.74 21.09 5.66
C ALA A 131 -20.90 21.94 6.62
N GLY A 132 -19.91 21.36 7.32
CA GLY A 132 -19.11 22.05 8.33
C GLY A 132 -19.84 22.27 9.67
N ASP A 133 -21.00 21.65 9.88
CA ASP A 133 -21.74 21.71 11.15
C ASP A 133 -21.13 20.72 12.16
N GLN A 134 -20.12 21.18 12.88
CA GLN A 134 -19.37 20.36 13.84
C GLN A 134 -20.22 19.92 15.04
N ALA A 135 -21.07 20.79 15.56
CA ALA A 135 -21.92 20.48 16.72
C ALA A 135 -22.97 19.41 16.36
N GLY A 136 -23.65 19.58 15.22
CA GLY A 136 -24.59 18.58 14.71
C GLY A 136 -23.90 17.26 14.38
N TYR A 137 -22.69 17.31 13.81
CA TYR A 137 -21.90 16.11 13.52
C TYR A 137 -21.59 15.29 14.77
N VAL A 138 -21.09 15.93 15.83
CA VAL A 138 -20.78 15.24 17.10
C VAL A 138 -22.02 14.64 17.73
N ALA A 139 -23.13 15.40 17.83
CA ALA A 139 -24.37 14.91 18.43
C ALA A 139 -24.93 13.67 17.71
N LEU A 140 -24.84 13.64 16.37
CA LEU A 140 -25.30 12.52 15.56
C LEU A 140 -24.36 11.30 15.67
N LEU A 141 -23.05 11.51 15.83
CA LEU A 141 -22.11 10.43 16.10
C LEU A 141 -22.33 9.82 17.49
N GLU A 142 -22.57 10.63 18.52
CA GLU A 142 -22.93 10.17 19.87
C GLU A 142 -24.21 9.32 19.85
N GLU A 143 -25.23 9.79 19.14
CA GLU A 143 -26.46 9.03 18.90
C GLU A 143 -26.19 7.70 18.17
N THR A 144 -25.28 7.71 17.18
CA THR A 144 -24.89 6.52 16.43
C THR A 144 -24.22 5.49 17.34
N VAL A 145 -23.19 5.88 18.10
CA VAL A 145 -22.44 4.95 18.95
C VAL A 145 -23.25 4.46 20.16
N ALA A 146 -24.23 5.24 20.63
CA ALA A 146 -25.17 4.79 21.65
C ALA A 146 -26.10 3.67 21.15
N ARG A 147 -26.44 3.67 19.86
CA ARG A 147 -27.36 2.71 19.23
C ARG A 147 -26.66 1.51 18.59
N ALA A 148 -25.45 1.72 18.09
CA ALA A 148 -24.59 0.70 17.50
C ALA A 148 -23.18 0.78 18.14
N PRO A 149 -23.03 0.35 19.40
CA PRO A 149 -21.77 0.46 20.14
C PRO A 149 -20.65 -0.45 19.61
N ASP A 150 -20.97 -1.34 18.70
CA ASP A 150 -20.10 -2.24 17.93
C ASP A 150 -19.70 -1.68 16.56
N TYR A 151 -20.38 -0.62 16.06
CA TYR A 151 -20.01 0.03 14.81
C TYR A 151 -18.75 0.89 14.98
N SER A 152 -17.60 0.24 14.81
CA SER A 152 -16.29 0.81 15.10
C SER A 152 -15.93 2.07 14.29
N PRO A 153 -16.35 2.30 13.03
CA PRO A 153 -16.00 3.53 12.31
C PRO A 153 -16.54 4.80 12.97
N ALA A 154 -17.75 4.76 13.54
CA ALA A 154 -18.33 5.91 14.23
C ALA A 154 -17.51 6.32 15.47
N TRP A 155 -16.93 5.36 16.20
CA TRP A 155 -16.03 5.64 17.31
C TRP A 155 -14.76 6.35 16.87
N LEU A 156 -14.16 5.94 15.74
CA LEU A 156 -12.97 6.58 15.20
C LEU A 156 -13.26 8.03 14.76
N GLN A 157 -14.38 8.25 14.06
CA GLN A 157 -14.83 9.58 13.64
C GLN A 157 -15.10 10.49 14.85
N LEU A 158 -15.78 9.98 15.87
CA LEU A 158 -16.09 10.70 17.11
C LEU A 158 -14.81 11.08 17.86
N ALA A 159 -13.86 10.16 17.97
CA ALA A 159 -12.56 10.42 18.58
C ALA A 159 -11.79 11.51 17.83
N GLY A 160 -11.75 11.44 16.50
CA GLY A 160 -11.07 12.41 15.65
C GLY A 160 -11.61 13.83 15.77
N VAL A 161 -12.94 14.00 15.76
CA VAL A 161 -13.57 15.33 15.93
C VAL A 161 -13.40 15.87 17.34
N ARG A 162 -13.54 15.05 18.38
CA ARG A 162 -13.32 15.48 19.78
C ARG A 162 -11.88 15.90 20.03
N PHE A 163 -10.91 15.17 19.48
CA PHE A 163 -9.50 15.54 19.55
C PHE A 163 -9.26 16.92 18.91
N LYS A 164 -9.81 17.16 17.71
CA LYS A 164 -9.71 18.47 17.03
C LYS A 164 -10.42 19.59 17.78
N SER A 165 -11.43 19.27 18.59
CA SER A 165 -12.19 20.21 19.40
C SER A 165 -11.53 20.52 20.76
N GLY A 166 -10.41 19.85 21.08
CA GLY A 166 -9.73 19.99 22.37
C GLY A 166 -10.30 19.14 23.50
N GLU A 167 -11.30 18.29 23.23
CA GLU A 167 -11.88 17.34 24.18
C GLU A 167 -11.02 16.08 24.28
N ILE A 168 -9.78 16.23 24.75
CA ILE A 168 -8.72 15.22 24.66
C ILE A 168 -9.07 13.91 25.40
N ASP A 169 -9.61 13.98 26.62
CA ASP A 169 -9.97 12.79 27.40
C ASP A 169 -11.17 12.03 26.79
N ALA A 170 -12.14 12.78 26.26
CA ALA A 170 -13.29 12.20 25.57
C ALA A 170 -12.88 11.55 24.24
N ALA A 171 -11.88 12.12 23.55
CA ALA A 171 -11.26 11.52 22.38
C ALA A 171 -10.50 10.23 22.73
N ALA A 172 -9.73 10.25 23.83
CA ALA A 172 -9.00 9.08 24.32
C ALA A 172 -9.94 7.90 24.58
N SER A 173 -11.06 8.15 25.26
CA SER A 173 -12.08 7.14 25.56
C SER A 173 -12.68 6.52 24.28
N ALA A 174 -12.94 7.36 23.27
CA ALA A 174 -13.47 6.90 21.98
C ALA A 174 -12.43 6.10 21.17
N TYR A 175 -11.15 6.51 21.16
CA TYR A 175 -10.07 5.71 20.53
C TYR A 175 -9.86 4.38 21.26
N GLN A 176 -9.89 4.35 22.59
CA GLN A 176 -9.85 3.10 23.36
C GLN A 176 -11.00 2.17 23.01
N ARG A 177 -12.20 2.72 22.80
CA ARG A 177 -13.36 1.92 22.37
C ARG A 177 -13.18 1.36 20.96
N ARG A 178 -12.65 2.15 20.01
CA ARG A 178 -12.28 1.67 18.67
C ARG A 178 -11.24 0.54 18.74
N LEU A 179 -10.20 0.70 19.55
CA LEU A 179 -9.15 -0.30 19.73
C LEU A 179 -9.67 -1.57 20.43
N ALA A 180 -10.62 -1.45 21.35
CA ALA A 180 -11.26 -2.62 21.97
C ALA A 180 -12.09 -3.44 20.97
N LEU A 181 -12.70 -2.80 19.97
CA LEU A 181 -13.41 -3.47 18.89
C LEU A 181 -12.45 -4.02 17.83
N LEU A 182 -11.31 -3.36 17.61
CA LEU A 182 -10.30 -3.70 16.63
C LEU A 182 -8.89 -3.59 17.24
N PRO A 183 -8.40 -4.64 17.93
CA PRO A 183 -7.14 -4.58 18.70
C PRO A 183 -5.88 -4.19 17.91
N GLY A 184 -5.89 -4.35 16.59
CA GLY A 184 -4.79 -3.99 15.68
C GLY A 184 -4.97 -2.66 14.94
N ASP A 185 -5.95 -1.82 15.31
CA ASP A 185 -6.28 -0.61 14.53
C ASP A 185 -5.21 0.49 14.65
N SER A 186 -4.38 0.64 13.61
CA SER A 186 -3.33 1.67 13.51
C SER A 186 -3.86 3.08 13.71
N TYR A 187 -5.09 3.37 13.25
CA TYR A 187 -5.72 4.69 13.40
C TYR A 187 -6.00 5.04 14.85
N ALA A 188 -6.59 4.12 15.62
CA ALA A 188 -6.85 4.33 17.05
C ALA A 188 -5.55 4.45 17.85
N ARG A 189 -4.54 3.61 17.58
CA ARG A 189 -3.23 3.72 18.24
C ARG A 189 -2.54 5.05 17.94
N LEU A 190 -2.59 5.51 16.68
CA LEU A 190 -2.06 6.83 16.31
C LEU A 190 -2.81 7.95 17.05
N GLY A 191 -4.13 7.85 17.17
CA GLY A 191 -4.95 8.77 17.95
C GLY A 191 -4.55 8.82 19.42
N LEU A 192 -4.35 7.65 20.06
CA LEU A 192 -3.90 7.54 21.45
C LEU A 192 -2.47 8.04 21.64
N ALA A 193 -1.57 7.80 20.69
CA ALA A 193 -0.22 8.35 20.74
C ALA A 193 -0.25 9.89 20.73
N ARG A 194 -1.09 10.50 19.89
CA ARG A 194 -1.28 11.96 19.86
C ARG A 194 -1.90 12.50 21.15
N VAL A 195 -2.84 11.77 21.75
CA VAL A 195 -3.38 12.07 23.10
C VAL A 195 -2.25 12.02 24.13
N ALA A 196 -1.45 10.96 24.16
CA ALA A 196 -0.34 10.82 25.10
C ALA A 196 0.68 11.96 24.95
N LEU A 197 1.03 12.35 23.72
CA LEU A 197 1.88 13.52 23.45
C LEU A 197 1.28 14.83 23.98
N HIS A 198 -0.04 15.04 23.80
CA HIS A 198 -0.73 16.21 24.36
C HIS A 198 -0.61 16.26 25.89
N HIS A 199 -0.62 15.10 26.55
CA HIS A 199 -0.40 14.97 27.99
C HIS A 199 1.09 14.85 28.40
N GLN A 200 2.03 15.08 27.48
CA GLN A 200 3.48 14.98 27.73
C GLN A 200 3.96 13.58 28.16
N ARG A 201 3.18 12.53 27.84
CA ARG A 201 3.51 11.12 28.09
C ARG A 201 4.27 10.54 26.89
N THR A 202 5.48 11.04 26.65
CA THR A 202 6.28 10.72 25.45
C THR A 202 6.66 9.24 25.34
N ALA A 203 6.91 8.56 26.47
CA ALA A 203 7.23 7.13 26.48
C ALA A 203 6.05 6.27 25.99
N GLU A 204 4.86 6.50 26.54
CA GLU A 204 3.63 5.81 26.11
C GLU A 204 3.33 6.07 24.63
N ALA A 205 3.48 7.32 24.18
CA ALA A 205 3.32 7.66 22.77
C ALA A 205 4.32 6.88 21.88
N ARG A 206 5.57 6.73 22.33
CA ARG A 206 6.61 6.02 21.58
C ARG A 206 6.25 4.54 21.46
N ASP A 207 5.86 3.90 22.56
CA ASP A 207 5.48 2.50 22.57
C ASP A 207 4.32 2.21 21.60
N LEU A 208 3.31 3.08 21.58
CA LEU A 208 2.18 2.97 20.66
C LEU A 208 2.62 3.11 19.19
N ILE A 209 3.52 4.04 18.88
CA ILE A 209 4.01 4.26 17.52
C ILE A 209 4.92 3.11 17.05
N GLU A 210 5.78 2.60 17.93
CA GLU A 210 6.62 1.44 17.64
C GLU A 210 5.79 0.17 17.39
N GLN A 211 4.67 0.01 18.09
CA GLN A 211 3.72 -1.06 17.79
C GLN A 211 3.11 -0.91 16.40
N ILE A 212 2.68 0.29 16.00
CA ILE A 212 2.15 0.52 14.65
C ILE A 212 3.22 0.23 13.60
N VAL A 213 4.44 0.75 13.75
CA VAL A 213 5.53 0.51 12.79
C VAL A 213 5.86 -0.99 12.66
N ARG A 214 5.71 -1.76 13.73
CA ARG A 214 5.94 -3.21 13.73
C ARG A 214 4.81 -3.99 13.07
N GLU A 215 3.56 -3.64 13.36
CA GLU A 215 2.38 -4.40 12.92
C GLU A 215 1.83 -3.93 11.56
N ASP A 216 2.02 -2.66 11.23
CA ASP A 216 1.53 -1.99 10.02
C ASP A 216 2.60 -1.03 9.46
N PRO A 217 3.71 -1.56 8.91
CA PRO A 217 4.83 -0.77 8.38
C PRO A 217 4.47 0.02 7.11
N LYS A 218 3.26 -0.16 6.56
CA LYS A 218 2.76 0.62 5.42
C LYS A 218 1.83 1.75 5.85
N PHE A 219 1.86 2.14 7.12
CA PHE A 219 1.09 3.28 7.62
C PHE A 219 1.94 4.56 7.67
N PRO A 220 1.90 5.43 6.65
CA PRO A 220 2.88 6.52 6.49
C PRO A 220 2.89 7.53 7.65
N THR A 221 1.75 7.72 8.32
CA THR A 221 1.63 8.71 9.39
C THR A 221 2.35 8.30 10.68
N SER A 222 2.47 7.00 10.98
CA SER A 222 3.24 6.55 12.16
C SER A 222 4.73 6.84 11.98
N HIS A 223 5.28 6.56 10.80
CA HIS A 223 6.66 6.86 10.46
C HIS A 223 7.00 8.36 10.54
N ASN A 224 6.10 9.22 10.04
CA ASN A 224 6.29 10.68 10.16
C ASN A 224 6.33 11.14 11.61
N LEU A 225 5.37 10.70 12.43
CA LEU A 225 5.32 11.05 13.85
C LEU A 225 6.52 10.45 14.61
N TYR A 226 6.93 9.23 14.29
CA TYR A 226 8.10 8.61 14.92
C TYR A 226 9.38 9.39 14.59
N ALA A 227 9.53 9.83 13.34
CA ALA A 227 10.66 10.64 12.92
C ALA A 227 10.74 11.96 13.68
N GLU A 228 9.60 12.61 13.94
CA GLU A 228 9.54 13.83 14.75
C GLU A 228 9.99 13.56 16.19
N MET A 229 9.54 12.46 16.78
CA MET A 229 9.94 12.05 18.14
C MET A 229 11.46 11.78 18.20
N LEU A 230 11.99 10.97 17.28
CA LEU A 230 13.43 10.67 17.22
C LEU A 230 14.28 11.92 17.00
N ALA A 231 13.82 12.86 16.17
CA ALA A 231 14.50 14.12 15.96
C ALA A 231 14.55 14.97 17.23
N ALA A 232 13.46 14.99 18.01
CA ALA A 232 13.41 15.68 19.30
C ALA A 232 14.37 15.05 20.34
N ASP A 233 14.59 13.74 20.29
CA ASP A 233 15.57 13.03 21.12
C ASP A 233 17.04 13.22 20.65
N GLY A 234 17.26 13.92 19.53
CA GLY A 234 18.58 14.08 18.92
C GLY A 234 19.04 12.93 18.03
N ASN A 235 18.23 11.86 17.88
CA ASN A 235 18.51 10.75 16.96
C ASN A 235 18.18 11.15 15.50
N ARG A 236 19.09 11.92 14.90
CA ARG A 236 18.92 12.44 13.53
C ARG A 236 18.91 11.34 12.47
N ASP A 237 19.60 10.24 12.70
CA ASP A 237 19.77 9.18 11.71
C ASP A 237 18.51 8.31 11.65
N GLY A 238 18.00 7.90 12.82
CA GLY A 238 16.71 7.24 12.93
C GLY A 238 15.57 8.09 12.40
N ALA A 239 15.57 9.41 12.66
CA ALA A 239 14.57 10.32 12.10
C ALA A 239 14.61 10.38 10.56
N ARG A 240 15.81 10.36 9.95
CA ARG A 240 15.94 10.33 8.48
C ARG A 240 15.43 9.01 7.91
N GLN A 241 15.75 7.89 8.54
CA GLN A 241 15.26 6.57 8.15
C GLN A 241 13.73 6.49 8.19
N GLN A 242 13.11 6.94 9.28
CA GLN A 242 11.65 6.93 9.42
C GLN A 242 10.96 7.84 8.39
N ARG A 243 11.52 9.03 8.09
CA ARG A 243 11.00 9.88 6.99
C ARG A 243 11.11 9.22 5.62
N TRP A 244 12.15 8.41 5.40
CA TRP A 244 12.28 7.65 4.18
C TRP A 244 11.20 6.55 4.10
N LEU A 245 11.02 5.77 5.17
CA LEU A 245 9.97 4.76 5.28
C LEU A 245 8.57 5.35 5.05
N ALA A 246 8.29 6.53 5.62
CA ALA A 246 7.03 7.23 5.42
C ALA A 246 6.72 7.54 3.94
N ARG A 247 7.74 7.81 3.12
CA ARG A 247 7.57 8.05 1.68
C ARG A 247 7.31 6.75 0.91
N GLN A 248 7.85 5.62 1.38
CA GLN A 248 7.60 4.31 0.77
C GLN A 248 6.25 3.72 1.14
N ALA A 249 5.77 4.01 2.35
CA ALA A 249 4.48 3.54 2.85
C ALA A 249 3.26 4.06 2.05
N GLY A 250 3.49 4.95 1.08
CA GLY A 250 2.45 5.47 0.20
C GLY A 250 1.68 6.64 0.82
N ARG A 251 0.53 6.97 0.25
CA ARG A 251 -0.33 8.04 0.74
C ARG A 251 -1.15 7.58 1.94
N PHE A 252 -1.44 8.50 2.85
CA PHE A 252 -2.37 8.23 3.95
C PHE A 252 -3.72 7.80 3.39
N ARG A 253 -4.24 6.69 3.91
CA ARG A 253 -5.54 6.15 3.58
C ARG A 253 -6.51 6.47 4.71
N GLU A 254 -7.76 6.77 4.39
CA GLU A 254 -8.81 6.80 5.42
C GLU A 254 -9.16 5.37 5.85
N ALA A 255 -9.57 5.22 7.11
CA ALA A 255 -10.04 3.93 7.61
C ALA A 255 -11.31 3.50 6.88
N ASP A 256 -11.43 2.21 6.61
CA ASP A 256 -12.56 1.67 5.86
C ASP A 256 -13.88 1.86 6.64
N ASP A 257 -14.90 2.37 5.95
CA ASP A 257 -16.24 2.59 6.49
C ASP A 257 -17.27 1.82 5.65
N PRO A 258 -17.76 0.66 6.13
CA PRO A 258 -18.67 -0.17 5.34
C PRO A 258 -19.99 0.52 4.98
N TRP A 259 -20.54 1.36 5.87
CA TRP A 259 -21.83 2.01 5.60
C TRP A 259 -21.71 3.11 4.55
N LEU A 260 -20.59 3.82 4.48
CA LEU A 260 -20.29 4.79 3.42
C LEU A 260 -19.83 4.10 2.13
N THR A 261 -19.10 2.99 2.19
CA THR A 261 -18.78 2.19 1.01
C THR A 261 -20.05 1.65 0.34
N GLU A 262 -20.97 1.06 1.12
CA GLU A 262 -22.28 0.65 0.62
C GLU A 262 -23.05 1.83 0.02
N LEU A 263 -23.00 3.00 0.66
CA LEU A 263 -23.67 4.20 0.16
C LEU A 263 -23.09 4.66 -1.19
N ASN A 264 -21.76 4.70 -1.32
CA ASN A 264 -21.07 5.12 -2.54
C ASN A 264 -21.40 4.21 -3.75
N ALA A 265 -21.77 2.95 -3.52
CA ALA A 265 -22.25 2.07 -4.59
C ALA A 265 -23.53 2.58 -5.28
N TRP A 266 -24.31 3.44 -4.62
CA TRP A 266 -25.51 4.10 -5.16
C TRP A 266 -25.20 5.41 -5.92
N CYS A 267 -23.93 5.71 -6.16
CA CYS A 267 -23.51 6.85 -6.96
C CYS A 267 -23.69 6.54 -8.46
N PHE A 268 -24.34 7.45 -9.18
CA PHE A 268 -24.55 7.46 -10.62
C PHE A 268 -24.04 8.77 -11.24
N ASP A 269 -23.28 9.56 -10.50
CA ASP A 269 -22.69 10.82 -10.94
C ASP A 269 -21.26 10.54 -11.43
N PRO A 270 -20.98 10.58 -12.75
CA PRO A 270 -19.67 10.24 -13.31
C PRO A 270 -18.53 11.03 -12.66
N ASP A 271 -18.71 12.33 -12.44
CA ASP A 271 -17.71 13.20 -11.83
C ASP A 271 -17.32 12.74 -10.42
N ARG A 272 -18.32 12.34 -9.64
CA ARG A 272 -18.10 11.82 -8.28
C ARG A 272 -17.46 10.43 -8.30
N LEU A 273 -17.86 9.58 -9.25
CA LEU A 273 -17.23 8.27 -9.45
C LEU A 273 -15.75 8.43 -9.82
N PHE A 274 -15.37 9.44 -10.62
CA PHE A 274 -13.96 9.74 -10.88
C PHE A 274 -13.20 10.16 -9.64
N MET A 275 -13.78 11.04 -8.82
CA MET A 275 -13.12 11.45 -7.58
C MET A 275 -12.90 10.26 -6.64
N LEU A 276 -13.91 9.41 -6.45
CA LEU A 276 -13.80 8.19 -5.66
C LEU A 276 -12.74 7.25 -6.22
N GLY A 277 -12.79 6.98 -7.53
CA GLY A 277 -11.81 6.12 -8.20
C GLY A 277 -10.38 6.67 -8.12
N THR A 278 -10.21 7.99 -8.18
CA THR A 278 -8.91 8.66 -8.05
C THR A 278 -8.34 8.57 -6.64
N ILE A 279 -9.19 8.71 -5.62
CA ILE A 279 -8.78 8.51 -4.22
C ILE A 279 -8.33 7.06 -4.02
N ASP A 280 -9.08 6.10 -4.53
CA ASP A 280 -8.72 4.68 -4.45
C ASP A 280 -7.45 4.36 -5.23
N PHE A 281 -7.28 4.93 -6.42
CA PHE A 281 -6.08 4.79 -7.23
C PHE A 281 -4.83 5.32 -6.51
N GLN A 282 -4.94 6.50 -5.91
CA GLN A 282 -3.87 7.13 -5.14
C GLN A 282 -3.54 6.40 -3.83
N THR A 283 -4.46 5.58 -3.32
CA THR A 283 -4.29 4.78 -2.09
C THR A 283 -4.05 3.29 -2.39
N GLU A 284 -3.63 2.98 -3.62
CA GLU A 284 -3.28 1.64 -4.11
C GLU A 284 -4.43 0.60 -4.07
N ARG A 285 -5.66 1.08 -3.92
CA ARG A 285 -6.90 0.28 -4.04
C ARG A 285 -7.31 0.15 -5.50
N HIS A 286 -6.45 -0.50 -6.28
CA HIS A 286 -6.61 -0.58 -7.74
C HIS A 286 -7.89 -1.31 -8.18
N GLN A 287 -8.44 -2.21 -7.38
CA GLN A 287 -9.68 -2.94 -7.71
C GLN A 287 -10.92 -2.07 -7.52
N GLU A 288 -10.99 -1.33 -6.41
CA GLU A 288 -12.07 -0.41 -6.10
C GLU A 288 -12.05 0.79 -7.06
N ALA A 289 -10.85 1.33 -7.32
CA ALA A 289 -10.65 2.36 -8.34
C ALA A 289 -11.20 1.93 -9.71
N ARG A 290 -10.93 0.68 -10.08
CA ARG A 290 -11.40 0.10 -11.34
C ARG A 290 -12.91 0.05 -11.40
N ALA A 291 -13.58 -0.42 -10.34
CA ALA A 291 -15.03 -0.51 -10.30
C ALA A 291 -15.70 0.87 -10.47
N PHE A 292 -15.13 1.91 -9.86
CA PHE A 292 -15.63 3.28 -10.02
C PHE A 292 -15.39 3.83 -11.42
N TYR A 293 -14.19 3.69 -11.99
CA TYR A 293 -13.89 4.15 -13.34
C TYR A 293 -14.71 3.41 -14.41
N GLU A 294 -14.86 2.08 -14.30
CA GLU A 294 -15.70 1.30 -15.23
C GLU A 294 -17.16 1.75 -15.16
N LYS A 295 -17.70 1.99 -13.96
CA LYS A 295 -19.07 2.51 -13.80
C LYS A 295 -19.22 3.92 -14.38
N ALA A 296 -18.22 4.78 -14.20
CA ALA A 296 -18.25 6.14 -14.75
C ALA A 296 -18.25 6.12 -16.29
N VAL A 297 -17.38 5.30 -16.91
CA VAL A 297 -17.36 5.08 -18.37
C VAL A 297 -18.68 4.50 -18.89
N GLN A 298 -19.31 3.58 -18.15
CA GLN A 298 -20.63 3.05 -18.53
C GLN A 298 -21.73 4.12 -18.52
N LEU A 299 -21.67 5.06 -17.57
CA LEU A 299 -22.67 6.12 -17.41
C LEU A 299 -22.45 7.31 -18.35
N ALA A 300 -21.19 7.57 -18.72
CA ALA A 300 -20.80 8.58 -19.68
C ALA A 300 -19.79 8.00 -20.70
N PRO A 301 -20.25 7.21 -21.69
CA PRO A 301 -19.36 6.54 -22.65
C PRO A 301 -18.53 7.48 -23.52
N GLU A 302 -19.03 8.71 -23.74
CA GLU A 302 -18.37 9.75 -24.53
C GLU A 302 -17.43 10.63 -23.69
N ASP A 303 -17.30 10.36 -22.39
CA ASP A 303 -16.39 11.10 -21.52
C ASP A 303 -14.94 10.67 -21.77
N ALA A 304 -14.24 11.55 -22.46
CA ALA A 304 -12.87 11.37 -22.83
C ALA A 304 -11.93 11.24 -21.61
N GLU A 305 -12.18 11.97 -20.52
CA GLU A 305 -11.34 11.93 -19.31
C GLU A 305 -11.49 10.61 -18.56
N ALA A 306 -12.72 10.08 -18.51
CA ALA A 306 -13.04 8.77 -17.94
C ALA A 306 -12.16 7.65 -18.51
N HIS A 307 -12.09 7.58 -19.83
CA HIS A 307 -11.30 6.59 -20.55
C HIS A 307 -9.79 6.81 -20.35
N ALA A 308 -9.33 8.05 -20.18
CA ALA A 308 -7.93 8.35 -19.91
C ALA A 308 -7.49 7.84 -18.53
N LEU A 309 -8.29 8.08 -17.49
CA LEU A 309 -8.04 7.60 -16.14
C LEU A 309 -8.10 6.07 -16.04
N LEU A 310 -9.08 5.45 -16.70
CA LEU A 310 -9.18 4.00 -16.76
C LEU A 310 -7.96 3.38 -17.47
N GLY A 311 -7.46 4.03 -18.53
CA GLY A 311 -6.24 3.63 -19.21
C GLY A 311 -4.98 3.72 -18.35
N ASP A 312 -4.82 4.80 -17.59
CA ASP A 312 -3.72 4.95 -16.61
C ASP A 312 -3.77 3.87 -15.52
N LEU A 313 -4.98 3.56 -15.02
CA LEU A 313 -5.19 2.48 -14.07
C LEU A 313 -4.76 1.12 -14.64
N TYR A 314 -5.13 0.80 -15.88
CA TYR A 314 -4.73 -0.46 -16.52
C TYR A 314 -3.22 -0.59 -16.69
N LEU A 315 -2.49 0.50 -16.98
CA LEU A 315 -1.02 0.50 -16.97
C LEU A 315 -0.47 0.14 -15.59
N LYS A 316 -1.00 0.74 -14.52
CA LYS A 316 -0.56 0.39 -13.14
C LYS A 316 -0.86 -1.04 -12.75
N GLN A 317 -1.92 -1.63 -13.31
CA GLN A 317 -2.27 -3.04 -13.10
C GLN A 317 -1.44 -4.00 -13.98
N GLY A 318 -0.58 -3.49 -14.88
CA GLY A 318 0.20 -4.31 -15.80
C GLY A 318 -0.63 -4.91 -16.94
N ASP A 319 -1.72 -4.26 -17.33
CA ASP A 319 -2.55 -4.64 -18.48
C ASP A 319 -2.45 -3.60 -19.61
N PRO A 320 -1.35 -3.62 -20.38
CA PRO A 320 -1.12 -2.61 -21.41
C PRO A 320 -2.07 -2.74 -22.60
N ALA A 321 -2.69 -3.91 -22.82
CA ALA A 321 -3.66 -4.12 -23.89
C ALA A 321 -4.95 -3.33 -23.63
N ARG A 322 -5.55 -3.48 -22.45
CA ARG A 322 -6.73 -2.70 -22.07
C ARG A 322 -6.42 -1.23 -21.89
N ALA A 323 -5.21 -0.90 -21.40
CA ALA A 323 -4.75 0.48 -21.33
C ALA A 323 -4.74 1.15 -22.71
N ARG A 324 -4.13 0.51 -23.73
CA ARG A 324 -4.13 0.99 -25.11
C ARG A 324 -5.56 1.28 -25.59
N ASP A 325 -6.46 0.30 -25.46
CA ASP A 325 -7.82 0.42 -25.99
C ASP A 325 -8.58 1.60 -25.35
N ALA A 326 -8.48 1.76 -24.03
CA ALA A 326 -9.09 2.86 -23.30
C ALA A 326 -8.47 4.22 -23.69
N LEU A 327 -7.14 4.32 -23.75
CA LEU A 327 -6.43 5.56 -24.09
C LEU A 327 -6.68 5.98 -25.55
N GLU A 328 -6.78 5.04 -26.49
CA GLU A 328 -7.16 5.32 -27.87
C GLU A 328 -8.61 5.75 -28.01
N HIS A 329 -9.52 5.15 -27.25
CA HIS A 329 -10.91 5.58 -27.20
C HIS A 329 -10.99 7.02 -26.70
N SER A 330 -10.36 7.27 -25.55
CA SER A 330 -10.13 8.60 -24.99
C SER A 330 -9.62 9.59 -26.05
N LEU A 331 -8.59 9.27 -26.82
CA LEU A 331 -8.01 10.17 -27.82
C LEU A 331 -8.92 10.46 -29.02
N ARG A 332 -9.90 9.61 -29.31
CA ARG A 332 -10.91 9.82 -30.38
C ARG A 332 -12.06 10.74 -29.97
N MET A 333 -12.29 10.91 -28.66
CA MET A 333 -13.43 11.66 -28.16
C MET A 333 -13.23 13.19 -28.29
N PRO A 334 -14.30 13.95 -28.56
CA PRO A 334 -14.25 15.41 -28.53
C PRO A 334 -13.83 15.93 -27.16
N ARG A 335 -12.99 16.97 -27.13
CA ARG A 335 -12.57 17.64 -25.89
C ARG A 335 -12.50 19.14 -26.04
N PRO A 336 -12.74 19.90 -24.95
CA PRO A 336 -12.39 21.31 -24.92
C PRO A 336 -10.86 21.46 -24.87
N GLY A 337 -10.30 22.08 -25.92
CA GLY A 337 -8.87 22.40 -25.98
C GLY A 337 -7.98 21.26 -26.47
N LYS A 338 -6.66 21.40 -26.26
CA LYS A 338 -5.66 20.41 -26.68
C LYS A 338 -5.68 19.19 -25.75
N PRO A 339 -5.48 17.96 -26.25
CA PRO A 339 -5.39 16.79 -25.39
C PRO A 339 -4.21 16.92 -24.41
N PRO A 340 -4.36 16.42 -23.16
CA PRO A 340 -3.27 16.43 -22.18
C PRO A 340 -2.05 15.65 -22.67
N ALA A 341 -0.85 16.16 -22.40
CA ALA A 341 0.40 15.48 -22.74
C ALA A 341 0.48 14.05 -22.16
N MET A 342 0.00 13.87 -20.92
CA MET A 342 0.00 12.58 -20.23
C MET A 342 -0.79 11.49 -20.96
N LEU A 343 -1.82 11.84 -21.75
CA LEU A 343 -2.57 10.87 -22.53
C LEU A 343 -1.68 10.17 -23.56
N PHE A 344 -0.83 10.93 -24.26
CA PHE A 344 0.12 10.38 -25.24
C PHE A 344 1.28 9.66 -24.57
N VAL A 345 1.75 10.15 -23.42
CA VAL A 345 2.81 9.48 -22.63
C VAL A 345 2.34 8.09 -22.18
N ASN A 346 1.13 8.02 -21.60
CA ASN A 346 0.56 6.75 -21.16
C ASN A 346 0.26 5.82 -22.34
N LEU A 347 -0.29 6.34 -23.45
CA LEU A 347 -0.55 5.50 -24.62
C LEU A 347 0.74 4.97 -25.25
N SER A 348 1.79 5.79 -25.30
CA SER A 348 3.13 5.37 -25.70
C SER A 348 3.67 4.29 -24.76
N GLN A 349 3.51 4.43 -23.45
CA GLN A 349 3.91 3.40 -22.49
C GLN A 349 3.18 2.08 -22.75
N ALA A 350 1.86 2.11 -22.98
CA ALA A 350 1.07 0.93 -23.31
C ALA A 350 1.63 0.20 -24.55
N TYR A 351 1.94 0.95 -25.62
CA TYR A 351 2.55 0.38 -26.82
C TYR A 351 3.93 -0.23 -26.59
N ARG A 352 4.77 0.41 -25.76
CA ARG A 352 6.10 -0.12 -25.41
C ARG A 352 6.03 -1.42 -24.60
N GLU A 353 5.11 -1.50 -23.64
CA GLU A 353 4.88 -2.72 -22.85
C GLU A 353 4.29 -3.86 -23.71
N LEU A 354 3.62 -3.53 -24.81
CA LEU A 354 3.20 -4.48 -25.85
C LEU A 354 4.29 -4.79 -26.88
N HIS A 355 5.52 -4.33 -26.66
CA HIS A 355 6.68 -4.48 -27.55
C HIS A 355 6.52 -3.84 -28.94
N ASP A 356 5.65 -2.83 -29.08
CA ASP A 356 5.47 -2.05 -30.30
C ASP A 356 6.04 -0.62 -30.14
N SER A 357 7.36 -0.54 -30.03
CA SER A 357 8.07 0.74 -29.88
C SER A 357 7.94 1.65 -31.09
N ALA A 358 7.60 1.11 -32.27
CA ALA A 358 7.34 1.90 -33.47
C ALA A 358 6.04 2.70 -33.35
N GLN A 359 4.94 2.07 -32.91
CA GLN A 359 3.71 2.79 -32.60
C GLN A 359 3.87 3.73 -31.42
N ALA A 360 4.62 3.33 -30.39
CA ALA A 360 4.91 4.22 -29.26
C ALA A 360 5.57 5.52 -29.73
N LEU A 361 6.59 5.44 -30.59
CA LEU A 361 7.23 6.61 -31.19
C LEU A 361 6.22 7.48 -31.97
N ALA A 362 5.40 6.88 -32.83
CA ALA A 362 4.39 7.59 -33.61
C ALA A 362 3.38 8.35 -32.73
N ILE A 363 2.95 7.74 -31.62
CA ILE A 363 2.04 8.35 -30.65
C ILE A 363 2.71 9.53 -29.94
N VAL A 364 3.97 9.41 -29.50
CA VAL A 364 4.65 10.53 -28.86
C VAL A 364 4.90 11.68 -29.83
N GLU A 365 5.32 11.39 -31.07
CA GLU A 365 5.51 12.42 -32.09
C GLU A 365 4.20 13.16 -32.41
N ARG A 366 3.08 12.44 -32.40
CA ARG A 366 1.75 13.04 -32.49
C ARG A 366 1.47 13.93 -31.28
N GLY A 367 1.76 13.46 -30.07
CA GLY A 367 1.65 14.24 -28.84
C GLY A 367 2.47 15.54 -28.87
N LEU A 368 3.69 15.50 -29.39
CA LEU A 368 4.55 16.69 -29.54
C LEU A 368 3.98 17.75 -30.50
N ARG A 369 3.10 17.37 -31.44
CA ARG A 369 2.41 18.30 -32.35
C ARG A 369 1.08 18.80 -31.79
N GLU A 370 0.31 17.93 -31.17
CA GLU A 370 -1.10 18.17 -30.82
C GLU A 370 -1.31 18.62 -29.37
N ALA A 371 -0.48 18.15 -28.45
CA ALA A 371 -0.66 18.37 -27.01
C ALA A 371 -0.15 19.74 -26.55
N SER A 372 -0.37 20.03 -25.27
CA SER A 372 0.36 21.08 -24.55
C SER A 372 1.85 20.75 -24.45
N VAL A 373 2.71 21.76 -24.53
CA VAL A 373 4.17 21.61 -24.33
C VAL A 373 4.44 20.95 -22.98
N SER A 374 5.18 19.84 -22.99
CA SER A 374 5.47 19.05 -21.79
C SER A 374 6.84 18.39 -21.93
N PHE A 375 7.62 18.42 -20.84
CA PHE A 375 8.89 17.70 -20.76
C PHE A 375 8.68 16.17 -20.76
N ASP A 376 7.53 15.69 -20.24
CA ASP A 376 7.17 14.27 -20.20
C ASP A 376 7.09 13.67 -21.61
N LEU A 377 6.54 14.44 -22.57
CA LEU A 377 6.53 14.03 -23.98
C LEU A 377 7.93 13.92 -24.56
N HIS A 378 8.82 14.84 -24.23
CA HIS A 378 10.22 14.74 -24.67
C HIS A 378 10.97 13.57 -24.02
N ASN A 379 10.67 13.26 -22.76
CA ASN A 379 11.18 12.07 -22.08
C ASN A 379 10.67 10.79 -22.76
N ALA A 380 9.34 10.67 -22.93
CA ALA A 380 8.73 9.53 -23.62
C ALA A 380 9.25 9.36 -25.05
N HIS A 381 9.53 10.46 -25.74
CA HIS A 381 10.10 10.45 -27.09
C HIS A 381 11.50 9.86 -27.06
N GLY A 382 12.35 10.32 -26.13
CA GLY A 382 13.69 9.76 -25.96
C GLY A 382 13.66 8.28 -25.60
N ILE A 383 12.73 7.87 -24.74
CA ILE A 383 12.58 6.46 -24.34
C ILE A 383 12.16 5.60 -25.54
N ALA A 384 11.15 6.01 -26.32
CA ALA A 384 10.71 5.27 -27.50
C ALA A 384 11.82 5.17 -28.57
N LEU A 385 12.61 6.23 -28.75
CA LEU A 385 13.79 6.21 -29.63
C LEU A 385 14.88 5.25 -29.14
N ALA A 386 15.16 5.25 -27.83
CA ALA A 386 16.15 4.37 -27.22
C ALA A 386 15.74 2.89 -27.34
N ASP A 387 14.47 2.56 -27.16
CA ASP A 387 13.95 1.20 -27.36
C ASP A 387 14.10 0.70 -28.81
N LEU A 388 14.13 1.62 -29.78
CA LEU A 388 14.40 1.34 -31.19
C LEU A 388 15.91 1.35 -31.53
N GLY A 389 16.78 1.50 -30.52
CA GLY A 389 18.23 1.59 -30.69
C GLY A 389 18.75 2.92 -31.24
N ARG A 390 17.89 3.94 -31.39
CA ARG A 390 18.23 5.26 -31.96
C ARG A 390 18.74 6.21 -30.87
N HIS A 391 19.86 5.86 -30.23
CA HIS A 391 20.35 6.52 -29.02
C HIS A 391 20.78 7.99 -29.23
N GLU A 392 21.34 8.36 -30.38
CA GLU A 392 21.70 9.75 -30.68
C GLU A 392 20.47 10.66 -30.73
N GLU A 393 19.39 10.18 -31.35
CA GLU A 393 18.13 10.91 -31.43
C GLU A 393 17.44 10.96 -30.05
N ALA A 394 17.55 9.88 -29.28
CA ALA A 394 17.07 9.84 -27.90
C ALA A 394 17.75 10.92 -27.05
N ILE A 395 19.08 11.06 -27.14
CA ILE A 395 19.85 12.12 -26.47
C ILE A 395 19.32 13.50 -26.85
N ALA A 396 19.05 13.75 -28.13
CA ALA A 396 18.49 15.02 -28.59
C ALA A 396 17.08 15.27 -28.02
N ALA A 397 16.23 14.23 -27.93
CA ALA A 397 14.92 14.32 -27.32
C ALA A 397 15.00 14.63 -25.81
N TYR A 398 15.84 13.92 -25.05
CA TYR A 398 16.03 14.19 -23.61
C TYR A 398 16.56 15.60 -23.35
N ARG A 399 17.53 16.08 -24.14
CA ARG A 399 18.05 17.44 -24.03
C ARG A 399 16.97 18.50 -24.26
N ARG A 400 16.04 18.27 -25.19
CA ARG A 400 14.86 19.15 -25.36
C ARG A 400 13.95 19.13 -24.14
N GLY A 401 13.70 17.96 -23.55
CA GLY A 401 12.95 17.84 -22.29
C GLY A 401 13.59 18.64 -21.15
N LEU A 402 14.90 18.52 -20.98
CA LEU A 402 15.66 19.29 -19.97
C LEU A 402 15.69 20.80 -20.27
N ALA A 403 15.56 21.22 -21.52
CA ALA A 403 15.44 22.63 -21.86
C ALA A 403 14.09 23.23 -21.39
N THR A 404 13.01 22.44 -21.41
CA THR A 404 11.70 22.83 -20.87
C THR A 404 11.67 22.80 -19.35
N GLN A 405 12.22 21.75 -18.73
CA GLN A 405 12.33 21.64 -17.28
C GLN A 405 13.74 21.13 -16.89
N ARG A 406 14.58 22.05 -16.43
CA ARG A 406 16.00 21.76 -16.10
C ARG A 406 16.19 20.80 -14.91
N GLY A 407 15.15 20.58 -14.11
CA GLY A 407 15.21 19.91 -12.81
C GLY A 407 14.64 18.49 -12.76
N ASN A 408 14.64 17.73 -13.86
CA ASN A 408 14.09 16.37 -13.87
C ASN A 408 15.19 15.30 -13.71
N ALA A 409 15.15 14.55 -12.60
CA ALA A 409 16.10 13.48 -12.29
C ALA A 409 16.00 12.30 -13.28
N GLU A 410 14.78 11.87 -13.60
CA GLU A 410 14.52 10.73 -14.48
C GLU A 410 15.04 10.96 -15.90
N ILE A 411 14.85 12.16 -16.46
CA ILE A 411 15.39 12.49 -17.79
C ILE A 411 16.93 12.45 -17.79
N ASN A 412 17.57 12.98 -16.74
CA ASN A 412 19.03 12.92 -16.63
C ASN A 412 19.55 11.49 -16.59
N PHE A 413 18.86 10.61 -15.87
CA PHE A 413 19.18 9.18 -15.84
C PHE A 413 18.97 8.50 -17.20
N ASN A 414 17.82 8.69 -17.85
CA ASN A 414 17.54 8.09 -19.16
C ASN A 414 18.53 8.58 -20.24
N LEU A 415 18.91 9.86 -20.17
CA LEU A 415 19.98 10.43 -20.98
C LEU A 415 21.33 9.75 -20.73
N ALA A 416 21.70 9.55 -19.46
CA ALA A 416 22.93 8.87 -19.09
C ALA A 416 22.97 7.42 -19.62
N ILE A 417 21.85 6.68 -19.55
CA ILE A 417 21.77 5.32 -20.12
C ILE A 417 22.08 5.35 -21.63
N SER A 418 21.47 6.26 -22.39
CA SER A 418 21.73 6.35 -23.83
C SER A 418 23.17 6.78 -24.14
N LEU A 419 23.77 7.64 -23.30
CA LEU A 419 25.18 8.01 -23.40
C LEU A 419 26.12 6.83 -23.14
N LEU A 420 25.81 5.98 -22.16
CA LEU A 420 26.60 4.77 -21.87
C LEU A 420 26.58 3.78 -23.03
N VAL A 421 25.43 3.56 -23.66
CA VAL A 421 25.32 2.67 -24.83
C VAL A 421 26.21 3.15 -25.98
N LEU A 422 26.35 4.47 -26.14
CA LEU A 422 27.24 5.08 -27.13
C LEU A 422 28.71 5.21 -26.68
N GLY A 423 29.08 4.67 -25.51
CA GLY A 423 30.44 4.72 -24.98
C GLY A 423 30.86 6.09 -24.40
N ARG A 424 29.91 7.02 -24.19
CA ARG A 424 30.17 8.37 -23.66
C ARG A 424 30.09 8.41 -22.14
N GLY A 425 30.95 7.62 -21.49
CA GLY A 425 30.94 7.38 -20.04
C GLY A 425 31.04 8.65 -19.18
N ASP A 426 31.93 9.58 -19.52
CA ASP A 426 32.15 10.80 -18.74
C ASP A 426 30.91 11.71 -18.72
N GLU A 427 30.22 11.85 -19.86
CA GLU A 427 28.98 12.62 -19.94
C GLU A 427 27.85 11.92 -19.18
N ALA A 428 27.76 10.59 -19.28
CA ALA A 428 26.78 9.82 -18.52
C ALA A 428 26.98 10.01 -17.02
N HIS A 429 28.22 9.96 -16.54
CA HIS A 429 28.56 10.18 -15.14
C HIS A 429 28.10 11.55 -14.63
N ALA A 430 28.37 12.60 -15.41
CA ALA A 430 27.94 13.97 -15.08
C ALA A 430 26.40 14.07 -14.98
N HIS A 431 25.67 13.47 -15.92
CA HIS A 431 24.20 13.46 -15.87
C HIS A 431 23.64 12.63 -14.71
N LEU A 432 24.25 11.50 -14.35
CA LEU A 432 23.85 10.74 -13.17
C LEU A 432 24.07 11.53 -11.88
N LYS A 433 25.20 12.26 -11.76
CA LYS A 433 25.44 13.17 -10.63
C LYS A 433 24.42 14.31 -10.57
N GLN A 434 24.03 14.86 -11.72
CA GLN A 434 22.95 15.85 -11.78
C GLN A 434 21.61 15.24 -11.34
N SER A 435 21.32 13.99 -11.74
CA SER A 435 20.14 13.26 -11.28
C SER A 435 20.11 13.11 -9.76
N LEU A 436 21.25 12.79 -9.12
CA LEU A 436 21.35 12.69 -7.67
C LEU A 436 21.31 14.05 -6.96
N THR A 437 21.76 15.11 -7.61
CA THR A 437 21.60 16.48 -7.08
C THR A 437 20.12 16.86 -6.98
N LEU A 438 19.31 16.43 -7.95
CA LEU A 438 17.86 16.67 -8.01
C LEU A 438 17.08 15.71 -7.09
N GLN A 439 17.49 14.45 -7.04
CA GLN A 439 16.89 13.42 -6.19
C GLN A 439 18.01 12.58 -5.52
N PRO A 440 18.46 12.95 -4.30
CA PRO A 440 19.60 12.31 -3.63
C PRO A 440 19.45 10.81 -3.40
N THR A 441 18.21 10.33 -3.25
CA THR A 441 17.89 8.91 -3.03
C THR A 441 17.25 8.30 -4.27
N PHE A 442 17.77 8.57 -5.47
CA PHE A 442 17.27 7.93 -6.69
C PHE A 442 17.98 6.58 -6.90
N PRO A 443 17.31 5.43 -6.67
CA PRO A 443 18.00 4.14 -6.57
C PRO A 443 18.76 3.77 -7.84
N LYS A 444 18.11 3.97 -9.01
CA LYS A 444 18.69 3.59 -10.31
C LYS A 444 19.98 4.36 -10.60
N ALA A 445 20.03 5.65 -10.24
CA ALA A 445 21.23 6.46 -10.43
C ALA A 445 22.34 6.11 -9.43
N LEU A 446 22.01 5.86 -8.16
CA LEU A 446 22.97 5.40 -7.15
C LEU A 446 23.59 4.05 -7.53
N ALA A 447 22.76 3.08 -7.93
CA ALA A 447 23.22 1.76 -8.34
C ALA A 447 24.14 1.84 -9.57
N LEU A 448 23.76 2.64 -10.57
CA LEU A 448 24.55 2.77 -11.79
C LEU A 448 25.88 3.48 -11.56
N LEU A 449 25.90 4.59 -10.79
CA LEU A 449 27.15 5.25 -10.41
C LEU A 449 28.03 4.32 -9.57
N GLY A 450 27.48 3.64 -8.57
CA GLY A 450 28.21 2.66 -7.77
C GLY A 450 28.86 1.57 -8.63
N ARG A 451 28.13 1.01 -9.61
CA ARG A 451 28.69 0.05 -10.57
C ARG A 451 29.79 0.65 -11.45
N MET A 452 29.58 1.87 -11.94
CA MET A 452 30.58 2.56 -12.76
C MET A 452 31.89 2.75 -11.99
N GLU A 453 31.83 3.25 -10.76
CA GLU A 453 33.01 3.46 -9.91
C GLU A 453 33.70 2.12 -9.57
N MET A 454 32.93 1.09 -9.21
CA MET A 454 33.47 -0.26 -8.96
C MET A 454 34.20 -0.83 -10.19
N SER A 455 33.62 -0.65 -11.39
CA SER A 455 34.23 -1.10 -12.65
C SER A 455 35.47 -0.31 -13.05
N ALA A 456 35.54 0.97 -12.66
CA ALA A 456 36.70 1.83 -12.87
C ALA A 456 37.84 1.58 -11.86
N GLY A 457 37.63 0.68 -10.88
CA GLY A 457 38.58 0.44 -9.79
C GLY A 457 38.55 1.50 -8.69
N LEU A 458 37.66 2.49 -8.79
CA LEU A 458 37.43 3.57 -7.83
C LEU A 458 36.48 3.10 -6.71
N TRP A 459 36.83 1.97 -6.09
CA TRP A 459 35.95 1.31 -5.12
C TRP A 459 35.72 2.15 -3.85
N ARG A 460 36.65 3.03 -3.48
CA ARG A 460 36.48 3.94 -2.33
C ARG A 460 35.38 4.96 -2.62
N GLU A 461 35.38 5.51 -3.82
CA GLU A 461 34.39 6.46 -4.31
C GLU A 461 33.01 5.81 -4.48
N ALA A 462 32.95 4.52 -4.80
CA ALA A 462 31.70 3.78 -4.92
C ALA A 462 30.87 3.77 -3.62
N GLU A 463 31.51 3.81 -2.44
CA GLU A 463 30.82 3.78 -1.15
C GLU A 463 29.79 4.90 -1.02
N GLN A 464 30.13 6.09 -1.51
CA GLN A 464 29.27 7.28 -1.44
C GLN A 464 27.94 7.10 -2.18
N TYR A 465 27.84 6.10 -3.07
CA TYR A 465 26.64 5.76 -3.82
C TYR A 465 25.98 4.48 -3.30
N LEU A 466 26.77 3.47 -2.96
CA LEU A 466 26.27 2.16 -2.55
C LEU A 466 25.71 2.16 -1.11
N ARG A 467 26.34 2.89 -0.19
CA ARG A 467 25.85 2.98 1.20
C ARG A 467 24.48 3.69 1.25
N PRO A 468 24.27 4.87 0.63
CA PRO A 468 22.94 5.48 0.59
C PRO A 468 21.91 4.65 -0.16
N LEU A 469 22.32 3.88 -1.19
CA LEU A 469 21.43 2.97 -1.90
C LEU A 469 20.88 1.89 -0.96
N TYR A 470 21.75 1.27 -0.16
CA TYR A 470 21.35 0.24 0.81
C TYR A 470 20.55 0.82 1.98
N GLU A 471 20.99 1.94 2.55
CA GLU A 471 20.29 2.59 3.67
C GLU A 471 18.90 3.09 3.29
N ALA A 472 18.78 3.64 2.07
CA ALA A 472 17.50 4.03 1.54
C ALA A 472 16.73 2.77 1.13
N PHE A 473 17.22 1.93 0.22
CA PHE A 473 16.42 0.86 -0.40
C PHE A 473 16.97 -0.54 -0.07
N PRO A 474 16.85 -1.04 1.17
CA PRO A 474 17.39 -2.35 1.53
C PRO A 474 16.74 -3.48 0.73
N GLU A 475 15.43 -3.38 0.44
CA GLU A 475 14.68 -4.38 -0.33
C GLU A 475 15.04 -4.42 -1.83
N ALA A 476 15.77 -3.43 -2.35
CA ALA A 476 16.14 -3.45 -3.76
C ALA A 476 17.21 -4.54 -3.97
N PRO A 477 17.02 -5.47 -4.94
CA PRO A 477 17.95 -6.59 -5.15
C PRO A 477 19.41 -6.15 -5.34
N ASP A 478 19.59 -5.02 -6.03
CA ASP A 478 20.89 -4.43 -6.31
C ASP A 478 21.60 -3.90 -5.06
N SER A 479 20.86 -3.50 -4.02
CA SER A 479 21.41 -2.85 -2.83
C SER A 479 22.30 -3.78 -2.02
N HIS A 480 21.79 -4.97 -1.68
CA HIS A 480 22.55 -5.99 -0.96
C HIS A 480 23.72 -6.49 -1.80
N GLN A 481 23.46 -6.79 -3.08
CA GLN A 481 24.47 -7.33 -3.97
C GLN A 481 25.66 -6.38 -4.14
N LEU A 482 25.40 -5.13 -4.55
CA LEU A 482 26.47 -4.17 -4.83
C LEU A 482 27.25 -3.78 -3.58
N LEU A 483 26.56 -3.64 -2.44
CA LEU A 483 27.24 -3.33 -1.19
C LEU A 483 28.09 -4.52 -0.70
N ALA A 484 27.62 -5.76 -0.85
CA ALA A 484 28.43 -6.94 -0.55
C ALA A 484 29.67 -7.05 -1.46
N GLU A 485 29.54 -6.73 -2.75
CA GLU A 485 30.66 -6.66 -3.68
C GLU A 485 31.67 -5.56 -3.27
N TRP A 486 31.18 -4.41 -2.79
CA TRP A 486 32.03 -3.36 -2.23
C TRP A 486 32.76 -3.81 -0.96
N GLU A 487 32.06 -4.42 0.00
CA GLU A 487 32.65 -4.94 1.25
C GLU A 487 33.74 -5.99 0.95
N LEU A 488 33.53 -6.85 -0.06
CA LEU A 488 34.56 -7.80 -0.51
C LEU A 488 35.83 -7.08 -1.02
N ARG A 489 35.68 -6.02 -1.82
CA ARG A 489 36.83 -5.25 -2.33
C ARG A 489 37.53 -4.46 -1.23
N ALA A 490 36.78 -3.84 -0.33
CA ALA A 490 37.33 -3.14 0.83
C ALA A 490 38.12 -4.10 1.74
N GLY A 491 37.56 -5.28 2.03
CA GLY A 491 38.22 -6.32 2.82
C GLY A 491 39.50 -6.86 2.16
N SER A 492 39.46 -7.08 0.84
CA SER A 492 40.64 -7.50 0.07
C SER A 492 41.75 -6.44 0.11
N ALA A 493 41.39 -5.17 -0.09
CA ALA A 493 42.34 -4.06 -0.02
C ALA A 493 42.92 -3.86 1.39
N ALA A 494 42.15 -4.13 2.45
CA ALA A 494 42.64 -4.12 3.82
C ALA A 494 43.62 -5.28 4.09
N SER A 495 43.35 -6.47 3.54
CA SER A 495 44.29 -7.60 3.61
C SER A 495 45.61 -7.31 2.89
N GLU A 496 45.56 -6.65 1.72
CA GLU A 496 46.77 -6.19 1.01
C GLU A 496 47.59 -5.18 1.83
N GLN A 497 46.92 -4.36 2.64
CA GLN A 497 47.55 -3.42 3.58
C GLN A 497 47.98 -4.09 4.90
N ASN A 498 47.79 -5.39 5.03
CA ASN A 498 48.07 -6.18 6.23
C ASN A 498 47.26 -5.71 7.48
N ASP A 499 46.10 -5.08 7.26
CA ASP A 499 45.13 -4.74 8.31
C ASP A 499 44.08 -5.84 8.42
N ALA A 500 44.42 -6.89 9.17
CA ALA A 500 43.58 -8.05 9.34
C ALA A 500 42.26 -7.75 10.08
N ALA A 501 42.25 -6.78 10.99
CA ALA A 501 41.05 -6.42 11.75
C ALA A 501 40.02 -5.73 10.84
N ALA A 502 40.46 -4.79 10.01
CA ALA A 502 39.60 -4.16 9.02
C ALA A 502 39.12 -5.16 7.96
N ALA A 503 40.01 -6.03 7.47
CA ALA A 503 39.64 -7.06 6.49
C ALA A 503 38.56 -8.00 7.01
N GLU A 504 38.73 -8.52 8.24
CA GLU A 504 37.75 -9.39 8.88
C GLU A 504 36.40 -8.68 9.10
N GLY A 505 36.44 -7.40 9.51
CA GLY A 505 35.25 -6.56 9.65
C GLY A 505 34.46 -6.44 8.35
N HIS A 506 35.13 -6.08 7.25
CA HIS A 506 34.52 -5.95 5.93
C HIS A 506 33.97 -7.28 5.40
N PHE A 507 34.72 -8.38 5.49
CA PHE A 507 34.22 -9.67 5.02
C PHE A 507 32.98 -10.13 5.79
N ARG A 508 32.92 -9.91 7.11
CA ARG A 508 31.71 -10.20 7.88
C ARG A 508 30.55 -9.28 7.55
N ALA A 509 30.80 -7.99 7.32
CA ALA A 509 29.76 -7.06 6.87
C ALA A 509 29.18 -7.49 5.52
N GLY A 510 30.03 -7.91 4.57
CA GLY A 510 29.59 -8.48 3.30
C GLY A 510 28.75 -9.76 3.46
N LEU A 511 29.16 -10.68 4.34
CA LEU A 511 28.39 -11.91 4.60
C LEU A 511 27.07 -11.67 5.32
N ALA A 512 26.94 -10.60 6.11
CA ALA A 512 25.65 -10.20 6.67
C ALA A 512 24.66 -9.76 5.58
N LEU A 513 25.16 -9.23 4.46
CA LEU A 513 24.36 -8.82 3.30
C LEU A 513 24.08 -9.98 2.34
N ALA A 514 25.08 -10.85 2.12
CA ALA A 514 25.01 -11.98 1.20
C ALA A 514 25.69 -13.23 1.81
N PRO A 515 24.99 -14.01 2.66
CA PRO A 515 25.59 -15.09 3.43
C PRO A 515 26.23 -16.21 2.59
N GLU A 516 25.69 -16.46 1.40
CA GLU A 516 26.15 -17.53 0.50
C GLU A 516 27.08 -17.03 -0.61
N GLN A 517 27.55 -15.78 -0.54
CA GLN A 517 28.46 -15.24 -1.54
C GLN A 517 29.83 -15.96 -1.44
N PRO A 518 30.29 -16.64 -2.50
CA PRO A 518 31.41 -17.57 -2.40
C PRO A 518 32.73 -16.87 -2.10
N ASP A 519 33.02 -15.74 -2.76
CA ASP A 519 34.31 -15.08 -2.62
C ASP A 519 34.51 -14.50 -1.21
N LEU A 520 33.47 -13.95 -0.59
CA LEU A 520 33.47 -13.50 0.80
C LEU A 520 33.74 -14.65 1.78
N ASN A 521 33.08 -15.79 1.58
CA ASN A 521 33.30 -16.98 2.41
C ASN A 521 34.72 -17.52 2.27
N LEU A 522 35.25 -17.56 1.04
CA LEU A 522 36.61 -17.99 0.75
C LEU A 522 37.64 -17.06 1.41
N GLN A 523 37.53 -15.75 1.17
CA GLN A 523 38.49 -14.76 1.68
C GLN A 523 38.47 -14.68 3.21
N LEU A 524 37.30 -14.74 3.84
CA LEU A 524 37.21 -14.80 5.30
C LEU A 524 37.84 -16.07 5.86
N GLY A 525 37.58 -17.24 5.26
CA GLY A 525 38.19 -18.50 5.67
C GLY A 525 39.72 -18.46 5.59
N VAL A 526 40.26 -17.97 4.47
CA VAL A 526 41.71 -17.81 4.27
C VAL A 526 42.31 -16.87 5.31
N LEU A 527 41.71 -15.70 5.52
CA LEU A 527 42.15 -14.74 6.54
C LEU A 527 42.18 -15.38 7.93
N LEU A 528 41.12 -16.07 8.34
CA LEU A 528 41.04 -16.71 9.66
C LEU A 528 42.12 -17.79 9.86
N VAL A 529 42.42 -18.59 8.84
CA VAL A 529 43.55 -19.55 8.89
C VAL A 529 44.88 -18.80 9.06
N THR A 530 45.10 -17.72 8.32
CA THR A 530 46.35 -16.94 8.43
C THR A 530 46.55 -16.31 9.81
N LEU A 531 45.46 -16.00 10.50
CA LEU A 531 45.44 -15.49 11.88
C LEU A 531 45.56 -16.59 12.94
N GLY A 532 45.72 -17.86 12.54
CA GLY A 532 45.79 -19.00 13.45
C GLY A 532 44.44 -19.42 14.04
N ARG A 533 43.33 -18.89 13.53
CA ARG A 533 41.95 -19.17 13.98
C ARG A 533 41.27 -20.22 13.11
N ALA A 534 41.94 -21.36 12.94
CA ALA A 534 41.49 -22.44 12.06
C ALA A 534 40.07 -22.95 12.38
N ALA A 535 39.65 -22.96 13.65
CA ALA A 535 38.31 -23.39 14.04
C ALA A 535 37.21 -22.48 13.46
N ASP A 536 37.44 -21.17 13.45
CA ASP A 536 36.49 -20.17 12.94
C ASP A 536 36.44 -20.18 11.40
N ALA A 537 37.47 -20.72 10.73
CA ALA A 537 37.55 -20.79 9.27
C ALA A 537 36.72 -21.95 8.67
N VAL A 538 36.31 -22.93 9.49
CA VAL A 538 35.53 -24.09 9.02
C VAL A 538 34.17 -23.69 8.42
N PRO A 539 33.30 -22.92 9.11
CA PRO A 539 31.98 -22.59 8.56
C PRO A 539 32.01 -21.81 7.23
N PRO A 540 32.89 -20.80 7.03
CA PRO A 540 33.04 -20.15 5.73
C PRO A 540 33.48 -21.12 4.62
N PHE A 541 34.45 -22.00 4.86
CA PHE A 541 34.87 -22.97 3.85
C PHE A 541 33.81 -24.05 3.56
N GLU A 542 33.05 -24.49 4.55
CA GLU A 542 31.92 -25.38 4.36
C GLU A 542 30.84 -24.73 3.48
N THR A 543 30.55 -23.44 3.72
CA THR A 543 29.60 -22.68 2.91
C THR A 543 30.11 -22.50 1.48
N TYR A 544 31.38 -22.10 1.30
CA TYR A 544 32.00 -21.96 -0.01
C TYR A 544 31.92 -23.26 -0.82
N ARG A 545 32.32 -24.39 -0.22
CA ARG A 545 32.25 -25.71 -0.87
C ARG A 545 30.82 -26.13 -1.19
N ARG A 546 29.84 -25.83 -0.32
CA ARG A 546 28.42 -26.10 -0.59
C ARG A 546 27.92 -25.34 -1.82
N VAL A 547 28.31 -24.07 -1.94
CA VAL A 547 27.90 -23.19 -3.05
C VAL A 547 28.68 -23.51 -4.34
N ARG A 548 29.94 -23.95 -4.24
CA ARG A 548 30.82 -24.32 -5.35
C ARG A 548 31.33 -25.76 -5.19
N PRO A 549 30.48 -26.79 -5.31
CA PRO A 549 30.87 -28.18 -5.06
C PRO A 549 31.89 -28.72 -6.07
N GLU A 550 31.92 -28.16 -7.28
CA GLU A 550 32.85 -28.56 -8.34
C GLU A 550 34.21 -27.84 -8.26
N ASP A 551 34.34 -26.81 -7.40
CA ASP A 551 35.62 -26.11 -7.23
C ASP A 551 36.51 -26.89 -6.23
N PRO A 552 37.63 -27.47 -6.67
CA PRO A 552 38.49 -28.26 -5.81
C PRO A 552 39.17 -27.43 -4.71
N SER A 553 39.22 -26.11 -4.85
CA SER A 553 39.81 -25.19 -3.87
C SER A 553 39.08 -25.25 -2.53
N GLY A 554 37.75 -25.40 -2.55
CA GLY A 554 36.96 -25.50 -1.32
C GLY A 554 37.27 -26.76 -0.51
N ALA A 555 37.50 -27.87 -1.20
CA ALA A 555 37.92 -29.12 -0.58
C ALA A 555 39.38 -29.06 -0.08
N LEU A 556 40.29 -28.43 -0.85
CA LEU A 556 41.67 -28.23 -0.42
C LEU A 556 41.74 -27.40 0.88
N PHE A 557 41.12 -26.21 0.89
CA PHE A 557 41.18 -25.31 2.04
C PHE A 557 40.51 -25.92 3.28
N LEU A 558 39.30 -26.46 3.14
CA LEU A 558 38.60 -27.10 4.27
C LEU A 558 39.37 -28.32 4.80
N GLY A 559 39.92 -29.14 3.90
CA GLY A 559 40.72 -30.32 4.25
C GLY A 559 42.00 -29.96 4.99
N GLN A 560 42.70 -28.91 4.54
CA GLN A 560 43.87 -28.36 5.24
C GLN A 560 43.51 -27.80 6.62
N THR A 561 42.38 -27.09 6.74
CA THR A 561 41.89 -26.59 8.03
C THR A 561 41.55 -27.72 8.99
N TYR A 562 40.91 -28.80 8.53
CA TYR A 562 40.65 -29.98 9.36
C TYR A 562 41.94 -30.68 9.79
N ALA A 563 42.95 -30.76 8.92
CA ALA A 563 44.27 -31.28 9.27
C ALA A 563 44.92 -30.48 10.42
N GLN A 564 44.91 -29.15 10.32
CA GLN A 564 45.44 -28.26 11.37
C GLN A 564 44.71 -28.42 12.70
N LEU A 565 43.41 -28.71 12.67
CA LEU A 565 42.58 -28.94 13.87
C LEU A 565 42.69 -30.36 14.43
N GLY A 566 43.49 -31.24 13.83
CA GLY A 566 43.60 -32.65 14.24
C GLY A 566 42.38 -33.51 13.89
N ARG A 567 41.46 -33.01 13.06
CA ARG A 567 40.30 -33.77 12.54
C ARG A 567 40.72 -34.65 11.35
N ILE A 568 41.67 -35.54 11.59
CA ILE A 568 42.35 -36.34 10.55
C ILE A 568 41.37 -37.14 9.67
N PRO A 569 40.32 -37.81 10.20
CA PRO A 569 39.37 -38.54 9.35
C PRO A 569 38.61 -37.64 8.37
N ASP A 570 38.19 -36.45 8.84
CA ASP A 570 37.49 -35.47 8.01
C ASP A 570 38.43 -34.88 6.96
N ALA A 571 39.66 -34.54 7.36
CA ALA A 571 40.70 -34.02 6.46
C ALA A 571 40.98 -35.00 5.31
N ARG A 572 41.22 -36.28 5.62
CA ARG A 572 41.47 -37.32 4.59
C ARG A 572 40.31 -37.45 3.62
N ARG A 573 39.08 -37.49 4.13
CA ARG A 573 37.87 -37.62 3.29
C ARG A 573 37.73 -36.43 2.34
N VAL A 574 37.83 -35.22 2.85
CA VAL A 574 37.63 -33.99 2.06
C VAL A 574 38.78 -33.77 1.07
N LEU A 575 40.03 -34.04 1.45
CA LEU A 575 41.17 -33.89 0.54
C LEU A 575 41.18 -34.94 -0.58
N ALA A 576 40.77 -36.19 -0.31
CA ALA A 576 40.68 -37.23 -1.35
C ALA A 576 39.62 -36.88 -2.39
N GLU A 577 38.49 -36.33 -1.95
CA GLU A 577 37.45 -35.78 -2.82
C GLU A 577 37.99 -34.59 -3.63
N GLY A 578 38.68 -33.66 -2.97
CA GLY A 578 39.33 -32.51 -3.61
C GLY A 578 40.37 -32.89 -4.67
N GLU A 579 41.18 -33.91 -4.42
CA GLU A 579 42.15 -34.44 -5.41
C GLU A 579 41.43 -34.99 -6.66
N GLN A 580 40.37 -35.77 -6.47
CA GLN A 580 39.59 -36.31 -7.58
C GLN A 580 38.94 -35.20 -8.40
N LEU A 581 38.34 -34.20 -7.74
CA LEU A 581 37.76 -33.03 -8.39
C LEU A 581 38.82 -32.24 -9.17
N ALA A 582 39.97 -31.97 -8.56
CA ALA A 582 41.07 -31.24 -9.19
C ALA A 582 41.62 -31.98 -10.41
N THR A 583 41.75 -33.31 -10.32
CA THR A 583 42.23 -34.15 -11.43
C THR A 583 41.25 -34.14 -12.60
N ARG A 584 39.94 -34.24 -12.32
CA ARG A 584 38.89 -34.13 -13.35
C ARG A 584 38.85 -32.74 -13.98
N ALA A 585 39.06 -31.70 -13.19
CA ALA A 585 39.10 -30.30 -13.66
C ALA A 585 40.41 -29.92 -14.37
N GLY A 586 41.40 -30.81 -14.44
CA GLY A 586 42.72 -30.51 -15.02
C GLY A 586 43.58 -29.56 -14.17
N ASN A 587 43.22 -29.31 -12.91
CA ASN A 587 43.97 -28.46 -12.00
C ASN A 587 45.07 -29.27 -11.31
N ALA A 588 46.19 -29.44 -12.02
CA ALA A 588 47.33 -30.25 -11.57
C ALA A 588 47.92 -29.76 -10.23
N THR A 589 47.96 -28.44 -10.03
CA THR A 589 48.51 -27.82 -8.81
C THR A 589 47.68 -28.16 -7.58
N THR A 590 46.35 -27.96 -7.63
CA THR A 590 45.46 -28.30 -6.51
C THR A 590 45.46 -29.81 -6.24
N ALA A 591 45.48 -30.65 -7.29
CA ALA A 591 45.57 -32.10 -7.13
C ALA A 591 46.89 -32.52 -6.44
N GLN A 592 48.01 -31.89 -6.80
CA GLN A 592 49.29 -32.12 -6.16
C GLN A 592 49.28 -31.71 -4.69
N HIS A 593 48.79 -30.52 -4.34
CA HIS A 593 48.69 -30.08 -2.95
C HIS A 593 47.81 -31.01 -2.10
N CYS A 594 46.66 -31.47 -2.63
CA CYS A 594 45.83 -32.45 -1.94
C CYS A 594 46.60 -33.75 -1.65
N ARG A 595 47.35 -34.29 -2.64
CA ARG A 595 48.18 -35.50 -2.47
C ARG A 595 49.27 -35.32 -1.43
N GLU A 596 49.97 -34.19 -1.47
CA GLU A 596 51.05 -33.89 -0.53
C GLU A 596 50.52 -33.88 0.90
N ILE A 597 49.40 -33.19 1.16
CA ILE A 597 48.79 -33.17 2.49
C ILE A 597 48.30 -34.57 2.87
N LEU A 598 47.63 -35.31 1.97
CA LEU A 598 47.15 -36.68 2.23
C LEU A 598 48.27 -37.67 2.58
N SER A 599 49.47 -37.47 2.06
CA SER A 599 50.65 -38.30 2.35
C SER A 599 51.28 -38.02 3.72
N GLN A 600 51.01 -36.83 4.28
CA GLN A 600 51.53 -36.38 5.57
C GLN A 600 50.56 -36.65 6.73
N LEU A 601 49.26 -36.69 6.44
CA LEU A 601 48.22 -37.18 7.36
C LEU A 601 48.30 -38.69 7.49
#